data_AF-A0A3L7MZH2-F1
#
_entry.id   AF-A0A3L7MZH2-F1
#
_cell.length_a   1.000
_cell.length_b   1.000
_cell.length_c   1.000
_cell.angle_alpha   90.00
_cell.angle_beta   90.00
_cell.angle_gamma   90.00
#
_symmetry.space_group_name_H-M   'P 1'
#
loop_
_entity.id
_entity.type
_entity.pdbx_description
1 polymer ?
#
loop_
_entity_poly.entity_id
_entity_poly.type
_entity_poly.pdbx_seq_one_letter_code
_entity_poly.pdbx_strand_id
1 'polypeptide(L)'
;MESILNILVLGFAGLIAYWWATQGLFSSVLHFICVLAAGVLAFATWEPMTDLVASISSLQPYGRGIGLVLPFAVYLFALRMLSDKLAPDNLNFPHWANLSLGGAFGVASAILTVGITLIGVGHLHSSRDLVGVVGSARTSASKGQPDLQVSALWIPVHVEAARFFGMLSQSSFAPTFSTTTLASEHPNLGQQAFGLHRDTYNRAGRLSRTTAAKNSISIVKAILAPEVALPDGRTLSAYLVDLQLDAGASTEGQGFAISAAQLRLVGTAKNTGDAASGVGSGIAYPLAWAQPNSGGGRTTFMFDDAGHYISSPPGTQALSVTLVYPSDPFPATAPPRFMTAVGLRLPFPQVAQQSSAQEAMSMLLGGADSGVVVPPGIMAINPEDITINDSIAPGNADLNNVGAMDLKDTNYLFQGLGEYEQGGFRGNKGIVVKGVWAPPNTR
;
A
#
# COMPACT_ATOMS: atom_id res chain seq x y z
N MET A 1 -9.29 -10.94 -25.98
CA MET A 1 -10.09 -9.95 -25.22
C MET A 1 -9.32 -8.66 -24.95
N GLU A 2 -8.00 -8.71 -24.73
CA GLU A 2 -7.15 -7.53 -24.43
C GLU A 2 -7.25 -6.37 -25.46
N SER A 3 -7.57 -6.66 -26.72
CA SER A 3 -7.74 -5.64 -27.76
C SER A 3 -9.10 -4.93 -27.72
N ILE A 4 -10.11 -5.46 -27.01
CA ILE A 4 -11.47 -4.90 -27.03
C ILE A 4 -11.48 -3.52 -26.39
N LEU A 5 -10.86 -3.36 -25.21
CA LEU A 5 -10.80 -2.04 -24.57
C LEU A 5 -10.04 -1.03 -25.43
N ASN A 6 -8.95 -1.44 -26.08
CA ASN A 6 -8.19 -0.59 -26.99
C ASN A 6 -9.05 -0.10 -28.17
N ILE A 7 -9.81 -1.00 -28.78
CA ILE A 7 -10.73 -0.67 -29.88
C ILE A 7 -11.84 0.26 -29.39
N LEU A 8 -12.41 0.03 -28.20
CA LEU A 8 -13.43 0.90 -27.62
C LEU A 8 -12.89 2.31 -27.36
N VAL A 9 -11.70 2.42 -26.75
CA VAL A 9 -11.06 3.71 -26.48
C VAL A 9 -10.80 4.47 -27.78
N LEU A 10 -10.25 3.81 -28.79
CA LEU A 10 -10.04 4.40 -30.12
C LEU A 10 -11.36 4.77 -30.80
N GLY A 11 -12.37 3.91 -30.73
CA GLY A 11 -13.69 4.13 -31.32
C GLY A 11 -14.40 5.34 -30.71
N PHE A 12 -14.45 5.43 -29.38
CA PHE A 12 -15.03 6.58 -28.69
C PHE A 12 -14.22 7.86 -28.94
N ALA A 13 -12.89 7.79 -28.87
CA ALA A 13 -12.07 8.97 -29.12
C ALA A 13 -12.22 9.47 -30.56
N GLY A 14 -12.24 8.54 -31.53
CA GLY A 14 -12.46 8.83 -32.94
C GLY A 14 -13.84 9.40 -33.23
N LEU A 15 -14.90 8.88 -32.58
CA LEU A 15 -16.26 9.38 -32.74
C LEU A 15 -16.40 10.82 -32.23
N ILE A 16 -15.84 11.13 -31.05
CA ILE A 16 -15.84 12.49 -30.50
C ILE A 16 -15.06 13.42 -31.42
N ALA A 17 -13.84 13.02 -31.84
CA ALA A 17 -13.01 13.83 -32.72
C ALA A 17 -13.69 14.10 -34.08
N TYR A 18 -14.29 13.07 -34.69
CA TYR A 18 -15.01 13.18 -35.95
C TYR A 18 -16.23 14.10 -35.82
N TRP A 19 -17.02 13.93 -34.77
CA TRP A 19 -18.20 14.76 -34.52
C TRP A 19 -17.83 16.25 -34.46
N TRP A 20 -16.78 16.59 -33.70
CA TRP A 20 -16.35 17.98 -33.57
C TRP A 20 -15.68 18.53 -34.83
N ALA A 21 -14.92 17.71 -35.57
CA ALA A 21 -14.37 18.10 -36.87
C ALA A 21 -15.47 18.54 -37.86
N THR A 22 -16.66 17.94 -37.80
CA THR A 22 -17.79 18.30 -38.66
C THR A 22 -18.59 19.52 -38.19
N GLN A 23 -18.57 19.83 -36.89
CA GLN A 23 -19.30 20.96 -36.29
C GLN A 23 -18.57 22.32 -36.48
N GLY A 24 -17.30 22.30 -36.88
CA GLY A 24 -16.50 23.50 -37.15
C GLY A 24 -15.57 23.89 -36.00
N LEU A 25 -14.61 24.75 -36.32
CA LEU A 25 -13.49 25.10 -35.44
C LEU A 25 -13.94 25.80 -34.15
N PHE A 26 -14.75 26.84 -34.25
CA PHE A 26 -15.16 27.62 -33.08
C PHE A 26 -15.96 26.77 -32.09
N SER A 27 -16.90 25.97 -32.59
CA SER A 27 -17.63 25.00 -31.78
C SER A 27 -16.71 23.98 -31.09
N SER A 28 -15.71 23.46 -31.81
CA SER A 28 -14.72 22.51 -31.24
C SER A 28 -13.85 23.13 -30.15
N VAL A 29 -13.42 24.39 -30.32
CA VAL A 29 -12.63 25.12 -29.32
C VAL A 29 -13.45 25.39 -28.07
N LEU A 30 -14.71 25.82 -28.23
CA LEU A 30 -15.61 26.03 -27.10
C LEU A 30 -15.85 24.73 -26.34
N HIS A 31 -16.09 23.63 -27.05
CA HIS A 31 -16.23 22.33 -26.41
C HIS A 31 -14.98 21.92 -25.65
N PHE A 32 -13.79 22.10 -26.23
CA PHE A 32 -12.53 21.82 -25.56
C PHE A 32 -12.36 22.62 -24.26
N ILE A 33 -12.71 23.92 -24.29
CA ILE A 33 -12.68 24.77 -23.08
C ILE A 33 -13.68 24.27 -22.03
N CYS A 34 -14.89 23.87 -22.44
CA CYS A 34 -15.87 23.27 -21.53
C CYS A 34 -15.35 21.97 -20.89
N VAL A 35 -14.73 21.08 -21.67
CA VAL A 35 -14.12 19.83 -21.16
C VAL A 35 -13.00 20.12 -20.18
N LEU A 36 -12.14 21.10 -20.49
CA LEU A 36 -11.05 21.52 -19.61
C LEU A 36 -11.60 22.04 -18.28
N ALA A 37 -12.52 23.01 -18.32
CA ALA A 37 -13.12 23.59 -17.12
C ALA A 37 -13.91 22.56 -16.31
N ALA A 38 -14.70 21.69 -16.96
CA ALA A 38 -15.41 20.61 -16.30
C ALA A 38 -14.47 19.62 -15.62
N GLY A 39 -13.35 19.27 -16.26
CA GLY A 39 -12.34 18.39 -15.70
C GLY A 39 -11.66 18.98 -14.47
N VAL A 40 -11.27 20.26 -14.51
CA VAL A 40 -10.70 20.97 -13.34
C VAL A 40 -11.69 20.97 -12.18
N LEU A 41 -12.95 21.32 -12.43
CA LEU A 41 -14.00 21.32 -11.40
C LEU A 41 -14.26 19.92 -10.84
N ALA A 42 -14.29 18.90 -11.70
CA ALA A 42 -14.49 17.52 -11.29
C ALA A 42 -13.37 17.02 -10.37
N PHE A 43 -12.11 17.30 -10.70
CA PHE A 43 -10.98 16.94 -9.82
C PHE A 43 -10.97 17.75 -8.53
N ALA A 44 -11.40 19.02 -8.55
CA ALA A 44 -11.50 19.85 -7.36
C ALA A 44 -12.59 19.34 -6.38
N THR A 45 -13.70 18.81 -6.89
CA THR A 45 -14.80 18.28 -6.06
C THR A 45 -14.74 16.77 -5.84
N TRP A 46 -13.73 16.08 -6.39
CA TRP A 46 -13.65 14.62 -6.39
C TRP A 46 -13.65 14.00 -4.98
N GLU A 47 -12.82 14.51 -4.06
CA GLU A 47 -12.74 13.96 -2.70
C GLU A 47 -14.02 14.22 -1.89
N PRO A 48 -14.56 15.46 -1.82
CA PRO A 48 -15.84 15.72 -1.16
C PRO A 48 -17.00 14.88 -1.75
N MET A 49 -17.05 14.70 -3.07
CA MET A 49 -18.07 13.88 -3.71
C MET A 49 -17.87 12.39 -3.44
N THR A 50 -16.62 11.93 -3.36
CA THR A 50 -16.32 10.56 -2.95
C THR A 50 -16.82 10.30 -1.53
N ASP A 51 -16.56 11.22 -0.59
CA ASP A 51 -17.04 11.11 0.79
C ASP A 51 -18.57 11.12 0.86
N LEU A 52 -19.22 11.98 0.07
CA LEU A 52 -20.68 12.05 -0.01
C LEU A 52 -21.28 10.74 -0.53
N VAL A 53 -20.75 10.19 -1.63
CA VAL A 53 -21.23 8.92 -2.20
C VAL A 53 -20.92 7.75 -1.26
N ALA A 54 -19.74 7.75 -0.63
CA ALA A 54 -19.32 6.70 0.29
C ALA A 54 -20.08 6.68 1.62
N SER A 55 -20.78 7.77 1.97
CA SER A 55 -21.72 7.81 3.11
C SER A 55 -22.93 6.89 2.91
N ILE A 56 -23.25 6.56 1.65
CA ILE A 56 -24.32 5.62 1.30
C ILE A 56 -23.72 4.21 1.30
N SER A 57 -24.14 3.38 2.27
CA SER A 57 -23.59 2.03 2.51
C SER A 57 -23.51 1.15 1.24
N SER A 58 -24.52 1.20 0.36
CA SER A 58 -24.55 0.43 -0.89
C SER A 58 -23.61 0.94 -1.98
N LEU A 59 -23.23 2.22 -1.95
CA LEU A 59 -22.37 2.86 -2.95
C LEU A 59 -20.93 3.03 -2.47
N GLN A 60 -20.64 2.66 -1.22
CA GLN A 60 -19.32 2.78 -0.60
C GLN A 60 -18.17 2.21 -1.47
N PRO A 61 -18.28 1.02 -2.10
CA PRO A 61 -17.21 0.48 -2.94
C PRO A 61 -16.99 1.26 -4.24
N TYR A 62 -18.02 1.97 -4.71
CA TYR A 62 -18.02 2.71 -5.97
C TYR A 62 -17.77 4.21 -5.79
N GLY A 63 -17.64 4.67 -4.53
CA GLY A 63 -17.59 6.09 -4.17
C GLY A 63 -16.53 6.88 -4.92
N ARG A 64 -15.32 6.33 -5.07
CA ARG A 64 -14.21 7.00 -5.78
C ARG A 64 -14.46 7.14 -7.28
N GLY A 65 -15.02 6.12 -7.92
CA GLY A 65 -15.32 6.19 -9.35
C GLY A 65 -16.51 7.10 -9.67
N ILE A 66 -17.63 6.91 -8.96
CA ILE A 66 -18.84 7.73 -9.13
C ILE A 66 -18.56 9.19 -8.75
N GLY A 67 -17.80 9.42 -7.68
CA GLY A 67 -17.43 10.75 -7.21
C GLY A 67 -16.60 11.56 -8.20
N LEU A 68 -16.03 10.94 -9.25
CA LEU A 68 -15.34 11.66 -10.33
C LEU A 68 -16.21 11.81 -11.58
N VAL A 69 -16.78 10.70 -12.06
CA VAL A 69 -17.49 10.67 -13.34
C VAL A 69 -18.78 11.48 -13.28
N LEU A 70 -19.53 11.39 -12.17
CA LEU A 70 -20.82 12.07 -12.04
C LEU A 70 -20.65 13.60 -12.02
N PRO A 71 -19.78 14.21 -11.18
CA PRO A 71 -19.55 15.65 -11.25
C PRO A 71 -19.03 16.10 -12.61
N PHE A 72 -18.10 15.36 -13.23
CA PHE A 72 -17.60 15.68 -14.56
C PHE A 72 -18.73 15.75 -15.60
N ALA A 73 -19.62 14.76 -15.64
CA ALA A 73 -20.75 14.74 -16.57
C ALA A 73 -21.71 15.92 -16.33
N VAL A 74 -22.01 16.23 -15.05
CA VAL A 74 -22.89 17.34 -14.68
C VAL A 74 -22.28 18.69 -15.07
N TYR A 75 -20.99 18.92 -14.75
CA TYR A 75 -20.31 20.16 -15.11
C TYR A 75 -20.18 20.32 -16.61
N LEU A 76 -19.80 19.24 -17.33
CA LEU A 76 -19.70 19.28 -18.78
C LEU A 76 -21.05 19.61 -19.43
N PHE A 77 -22.13 18.98 -18.98
CA PHE A 77 -23.47 19.25 -19.48
C PHE A 77 -23.90 20.70 -19.21
N ALA A 78 -23.72 21.19 -17.98
CA ALA A 78 -24.06 22.55 -17.60
C ALA A 78 -23.25 23.60 -18.39
N LEU A 79 -21.93 23.43 -18.47
CA LEU A 79 -21.04 24.32 -19.22
C LEU A 79 -21.34 24.29 -20.71
N ARG A 80 -21.69 23.12 -21.25
CA ARG A 80 -22.08 22.99 -22.65
C ARG A 80 -23.36 23.75 -22.95
N MET A 81 -24.38 23.58 -22.11
CA MET A 81 -25.66 24.27 -22.23
C MET A 81 -25.50 25.79 -22.08
N LEU A 82 -24.63 26.24 -21.16
CA LEU A 82 -24.29 27.66 -21.02
C LEU A 82 -23.57 28.18 -22.27
N SER A 83 -22.60 27.43 -22.80
CA SER A 83 -21.88 27.80 -24.03
C SER A 83 -22.82 27.92 -25.23
N ASP A 84 -23.79 27.01 -25.38
CA ASP A 84 -24.77 27.07 -26.47
C ASP A 84 -25.69 28.29 -26.37
N LYS A 85 -26.01 28.73 -25.15
CA LYS A 85 -26.84 29.92 -24.92
C LYS A 85 -26.06 31.22 -25.08
N LEU A 86 -24.79 31.24 -24.69
CA LEU A 86 -23.94 32.44 -24.71
C LEU A 86 -23.32 32.69 -26.09
N ALA A 87 -23.05 31.64 -26.86
CA ALA A 87 -22.51 31.70 -28.21
C ALA A 87 -23.41 30.92 -29.18
N PRO A 88 -24.60 31.47 -29.51
CA PRO A 88 -25.58 30.78 -30.37
C PRO A 88 -25.11 30.62 -31.81
N ASP A 89 -24.24 31.52 -32.29
CA ASP A 89 -23.75 31.52 -33.67
C ASP A 89 -22.33 30.98 -33.77
N ASN A 90 -22.10 30.14 -34.79
CA ASN A 90 -20.80 29.59 -35.12
C ASN A 90 -20.07 30.49 -36.11
N LEU A 91 -18.78 30.74 -35.88
CA LEU A 91 -17.96 31.49 -36.82
C LEU A 91 -17.63 30.64 -38.05
N ASN A 92 -17.90 31.18 -39.23
CA ASN A 92 -17.63 30.50 -40.50
C ASN A 92 -16.15 30.61 -40.88
N PHE A 93 -15.38 29.56 -40.62
CA PHE A 93 -14.00 29.43 -41.10
C PHE A 93 -13.93 28.68 -42.44
N PRO A 94 -12.82 28.82 -43.20
CA PRO A 94 -12.60 28.02 -44.39
C PRO A 94 -12.61 26.51 -44.05
N HIS A 95 -13.12 25.70 -44.97
CA HIS A 95 -13.37 24.27 -44.73
C HIS A 95 -12.14 23.50 -44.22
N TRP A 96 -10.95 23.80 -44.76
CA TRP A 96 -9.70 23.16 -44.31
C TRP A 96 -9.38 23.47 -42.85
N ALA A 97 -9.67 24.68 -42.36
CA ALA A 97 -9.42 25.09 -40.99
C ALA A 97 -10.44 24.46 -40.03
N ASN A 98 -11.72 24.40 -40.44
CA ASN A 98 -12.76 23.71 -39.69
C ASN A 98 -12.43 22.22 -39.51
N LEU A 99 -12.02 21.55 -40.58
CA LEU A 99 -11.70 20.12 -40.53
C LEU A 99 -10.41 19.85 -39.73
N SER A 100 -9.34 20.60 -40.00
CA SER A 100 -8.02 20.31 -39.43
C SER A 100 -7.91 20.79 -37.98
N LEU A 101 -8.17 22.06 -37.73
CA LEU A 101 -8.05 22.63 -36.39
C LEU A 101 -9.21 22.18 -35.51
N GLY A 102 -10.43 22.13 -36.05
CA GLY A 102 -11.59 21.57 -35.32
C GLY A 102 -11.38 20.11 -34.96
N GLY A 103 -10.83 19.31 -35.89
CA GLY A 103 -10.42 17.93 -35.61
C GLY A 103 -9.35 17.83 -34.53
N ALA A 104 -8.32 18.69 -34.55
CA ALA A 104 -7.28 18.69 -33.52
C ALA A 104 -7.83 18.98 -32.11
N PHE A 105 -8.69 20.00 -31.97
CA PHE A 105 -9.37 20.29 -30.70
C PHE A 105 -10.37 19.18 -30.33
N GLY A 106 -11.02 18.56 -31.31
CA GLY A 106 -11.86 17.39 -31.14
C GLY A 106 -11.06 16.21 -30.54
N VAL A 107 -9.90 15.88 -31.09
CA VAL A 107 -9.00 14.84 -30.56
C VAL A 107 -8.55 15.18 -29.13
N ALA A 108 -8.14 16.42 -28.88
CA ALA A 108 -7.73 16.83 -27.53
C ALA A 108 -8.88 16.69 -26.51
N SER A 109 -10.09 17.12 -26.88
CA SER A 109 -11.28 16.97 -26.03
C SER A 109 -11.65 15.50 -25.81
N ALA A 110 -11.46 14.66 -26.81
CA ALA A 110 -11.72 13.22 -26.76
C ALA A 110 -10.75 12.51 -25.81
N ILE A 111 -9.44 12.81 -25.91
CA ILE A 111 -8.41 12.25 -25.02
C ILE A 111 -8.73 12.59 -23.57
N LEU A 112 -9.08 13.86 -23.27
CA LEU A 112 -9.39 14.28 -21.91
C LEU A 112 -10.69 13.64 -21.38
N THR A 113 -11.75 13.63 -22.18
CA THR A 113 -13.06 13.08 -21.78
C THR A 113 -13.00 11.57 -21.54
N VAL A 114 -12.42 10.82 -22.49
CA VAL A 114 -12.24 9.37 -22.35
C VAL A 114 -11.23 9.07 -21.24
N GLY A 115 -10.17 9.87 -21.10
CA GLY A 115 -9.18 9.75 -20.03
C GLY A 115 -9.79 9.89 -18.64
N ILE A 116 -10.57 10.95 -18.37
CA ILE A 116 -11.26 11.15 -17.08
C ILE A 116 -12.24 10.00 -16.82
N THR A 117 -12.97 9.57 -17.84
CA THR A 117 -13.94 8.47 -17.70
C THR A 117 -13.24 7.16 -17.37
N LEU A 118 -12.11 6.85 -18.02
CA LEU A 118 -11.29 5.69 -17.68
C LEU A 118 -10.69 5.79 -16.28
N ILE A 119 -10.25 6.97 -15.85
CA ILE A 119 -9.79 7.18 -14.46
C ILE A 119 -10.93 6.85 -13.49
N GLY A 120 -12.13 7.35 -13.74
CA GLY A 120 -13.29 7.12 -12.89
C GLY A 120 -13.76 5.66 -12.89
N VAL A 121 -13.90 5.04 -14.06
CA VAL A 121 -14.26 3.61 -14.19
C VAL A 121 -13.21 2.73 -13.52
N GLY A 122 -11.95 3.09 -13.63
CA GLY A 122 -10.83 2.43 -12.98
C GLY A 122 -10.89 2.44 -11.45
N HIS A 123 -11.52 3.46 -10.87
CA HIS A 123 -11.76 3.59 -9.43
C HIS A 123 -13.08 2.96 -8.96
N LEU A 124 -13.83 2.28 -9.84
CA LEU A 124 -14.99 1.48 -9.44
C LEU A 124 -14.53 0.13 -8.87
N HIS A 125 -15.31 -0.41 -7.93
CA HIS A 125 -15.09 -1.75 -7.42
C HIS A 125 -15.41 -2.78 -8.50
N SER A 126 -14.38 -3.38 -9.08
CA SER A 126 -14.48 -4.40 -10.13
C SER A 126 -13.25 -5.32 -10.07
N SER A 127 -13.22 -6.33 -10.94
CA SER A 127 -12.08 -7.24 -11.12
C SER A 127 -10.78 -6.47 -11.40
N ARG A 128 -9.63 -7.12 -11.22
CA ARG A 128 -8.31 -6.49 -11.42
C ARG A 128 -8.06 -6.05 -12.88
N ASP A 129 -8.69 -6.69 -13.84
CA ASP A 129 -8.65 -6.38 -15.26
C ASP A 129 -9.86 -5.53 -15.70
N LEU A 130 -9.65 -4.57 -16.61
CA LEU A 130 -10.73 -3.92 -17.36
C LEU A 130 -10.76 -4.52 -18.75
N VAL A 131 -11.72 -5.41 -19.01
CA VAL A 131 -11.94 -6.01 -20.34
C VAL A 131 -10.60 -6.55 -20.93
N GLY A 132 -9.81 -7.24 -20.10
CA GLY A 132 -8.52 -7.81 -20.48
C GLY A 132 -7.30 -6.87 -20.39
N VAL A 133 -7.46 -5.59 -20.02
CA VAL A 133 -6.32 -4.66 -19.81
C VAL A 133 -6.10 -4.46 -18.32
N VAL A 134 -4.88 -4.72 -17.86
CA VAL A 134 -4.49 -4.61 -16.44
C VAL A 134 -3.80 -3.28 -16.13
N GLY A 135 -3.16 -2.63 -17.11
CA GLY A 135 -2.39 -1.40 -16.88
C GLY A 135 -1.16 -1.67 -16.04
N SER A 136 -1.11 -1.06 -14.87
CA SER A 136 -0.09 -1.30 -13.84
C SER A 136 -0.58 -2.31 -12.79
N ALA A 137 0.30 -3.20 -12.35
CA ALA A 137 -0.05 -4.29 -11.43
C ALA A 137 1.18 -4.78 -10.65
N ARG A 138 0.98 -5.44 -9.50
CA ARG A 138 2.06 -6.22 -8.87
C ARG A 138 2.37 -7.46 -9.71
N THR A 139 3.64 -7.69 -10.00
CA THR A 139 4.11 -8.86 -10.77
C THR A 139 5.12 -9.66 -9.95
N SER A 140 5.17 -10.97 -10.16
CA SER A 140 6.21 -11.83 -9.55
C SER A 140 7.60 -11.50 -10.10
N ALA A 141 7.69 -10.96 -11.33
CA ALA A 141 8.94 -10.45 -11.91
C ALA A 141 9.50 -9.25 -11.12
N SER A 142 8.62 -8.38 -10.61
CA SER A 142 8.98 -7.26 -9.74
C SER A 142 8.98 -7.63 -8.25
N LYS A 143 9.12 -8.93 -7.93
CA LYS A 143 9.08 -9.46 -6.55
C LYS A 143 7.87 -8.96 -5.76
N GLY A 144 6.68 -9.02 -6.34
CA GLY A 144 5.45 -8.58 -5.67
C GLY A 144 5.32 -7.06 -5.52
N GLN A 145 6.21 -6.24 -6.10
CA GLN A 145 6.11 -4.78 -6.11
C GLN A 145 5.32 -4.27 -7.33
N PRO A 146 4.69 -3.08 -7.23
CA PRO A 146 4.01 -2.43 -8.35
C PRO A 146 4.91 -2.21 -9.57
N ASP A 147 4.50 -2.79 -10.70
CA ASP A 147 5.05 -2.49 -12.03
C ASP A 147 4.05 -1.61 -12.79
N LEU A 148 4.54 -0.51 -13.36
CA LEU A 148 3.71 0.48 -14.05
C LEU A 148 3.39 0.12 -15.50
N GLN A 149 4.02 -0.90 -16.08
CA GLN A 149 3.94 -1.18 -17.52
C GLN A 149 3.61 -2.65 -17.83
N VAL A 150 2.68 -3.26 -17.09
CA VAL A 150 2.33 -4.68 -17.26
C VAL A 150 1.46 -4.92 -18.50
N SER A 151 0.45 -4.08 -18.75
CA SER A 151 -0.44 -4.19 -19.91
C SER A 151 -1.00 -2.81 -20.27
N ALA A 152 -0.28 -2.08 -21.12
CA ALA A 152 -0.65 -0.71 -21.49
C ALA A 152 -1.71 -0.68 -22.60
N LEU A 153 -2.58 0.35 -22.55
CA LEU A 153 -3.40 0.71 -23.71
C LEU A 153 -2.51 1.19 -24.86
N TRP A 154 -2.94 0.97 -26.10
CA TRP A 154 -2.27 1.48 -27.29
C TRP A 154 -2.14 3.00 -27.26
N ILE A 155 -3.17 3.68 -26.76
CA ILE A 155 -3.12 5.10 -26.41
C ILE A 155 -3.49 5.22 -24.92
N PRO A 156 -2.54 5.55 -24.03
CA PRO A 156 -2.78 5.65 -22.60
C PRO A 156 -3.48 6.98 -22.26
N VAL A 157 -4.69 7.19 -22.80
CA VAL A 157 -5.47 8.44 -22.65
C VAL A 157 -5.71 8.82 -21.18
N HIS A 158 -5.78 7.84 -20.28
CA HIS A 158 -5.90 8.05 -18.84
C HIS A 158 -4.61 8.59 -18.19
N VAL A 159 -3.43 8.14 -18.64
CA VAL A 159 -2.14 8.67 -18.17
C VAL A 159 -1.99 10.09 -18.68
N GLU A 160 -2.29 10.33 -19.95
CA GLU A 160 -2.17 11.66 -20.54
C GLU A 160 -3.15 12.67 -19.93
N ALA A 161 -4.40 12.27 -19.68
CA ALA A 161 -5.35 13.11 -18.95
C ALA A 161 -4.86 13.39 -17.52
N ALA A 162 -4.40 12.37 -16.78
CA ALA A 162 -3.88 12.56 -15.43
C ALA A 162 -2.65 13.49 -15.39
N ARG A 163 -1.72 13.35 -16.33
CA ARG A 163 -0.56 14.24 -16.46
C ARG A 163 -0.98 15.66 -16.80
N PHE A 164 -1.91 15.83 -17.74
CA PHE A 164 -2.40 17.15 -18.15
C PHE A 164 -3.05 17.89 -16.99
N PHE A 165 -4.00 17.27 -16.28
CA PHE A 165 -4.63 17.88 -15.11
C PHE A 165 -3.69 18.03 -13.92
N GLY A 166 -2.72 17.12 -13.77
CA GLY A 166 -1.62 17.26 -12.80
C GLY A 166 -0.77 18.51 -13.07
N MET A 167 -0.33 18.72 -14.31
CA MET A 167 0.40 19.91 -14.75
C MET A 167 -0.42 21.18 -14.56
N LEU A 168 -1.70 21.17 -14.95
CA LEU A 168 -2.59 22.31 -14.75
C LEU A 168 -2.74 22.66 -13.26
N SER A 169 -2.84 21.66 -12.39
CA SER A 169 -2.94 21.86 -10.93
C SER A 169 -1.69 22.46 -10.29
N GLN A 170 -0.52 22.38 -10.95
CA GLN A 170 0.73 22.98 -10.50
C GLN A 170 1.01 24.34 -11.16
N SER A 171 0.25 24.71 -12.19
CA SER A 171 0.50 25.89 -13.02
C SER A 171 -0.76 26.78 -13.08
N SER A 172 -1.45 26.79 -14.23
CA SER A 172 -2.55 27.73 -14.52
C SER A 172 -3.79 27.55 -13.66
N PHE A 173 -4.02 26.37 -13.07
CA PHE A 173 -5.14 26.05 -12.18
C PHE A 173 -4.65 25.62 -10.80
N ALA A 174 -3.55 26.22 -10.33
CA ALA A 174 -3.12 26.03 -8.95
C ALA A 174 -4.20 26.55 -7.98
N PRO A 175 -4.51 25.80 -6.91
CA PRO A 175 -5.52 26.22 -5.95
C PRO A 175 -5.09 27.51 -5.23
N THR A 176 -5.99 28.49 -5.19
CA THR A 176 -5.71 29.78 -4.55
C THR A 176 -5.75 29.70 -3.02
N PHE A 177 -6.60 28.81 -2.48
CA PHE A 177 -6.87 28.70 -1.03
C PHE A 177 -6.11 27.54 -0.35
N SER A 178 -5.36 26.75 -1.12
CA SER A 178 -4.57 25.63 -0.61
C SER A 178 -3.24 25.54 -1.35
N THR A 179 -2.19 25.12 -0.65
CA THR A 179 -0.89 24.82 -1.28
C THR A 179 -0.83 23.40 -1.84
N THR A 180 -1.86 22.58 -1.62
CA THR A 180 -1.93 21.19 -2.09
C THR A 180 -2.49 21.11 -3.50
N THR A 181 -1.74 20.49 -4.41
CA THR A 181 -2.14 20.31 -5.82
C THR A 181 -2.59 18.88 -6.07
N LEU A 182 -3.41 18.66 -7.12
CA LEU A 182 -3.85 17.31 -7.52
C LEU A 182 -2.65 16.37 -7.71
N ALA A 183 -1.60 16.86 -8.38
CA ALA A 183 -0.38 16.10 -8.60
C ALA A 183 0.35 15.72 -7.30
N SER A 184 0.25 16.56 -6.25
CA SER A 184 0.85 16.26 -4.95
C SER A 184 0.00 15.30 -4.09
N GLU A 185 -1.32 15.32 -4.28
CA GLU A 185 -2.28 14.56 -3.46
C GLU A 185 -2.64 13.20 -4.06
N HIS A 186 -2.56 13.07 -5.39
CA HIS A 186 -2.74 11.83 -6.14
C HIS A 186 -1.60 11.64 -7.15
N PRO A 187 -0.36 11.39 -6.67
CA PRO A 187 0.74 11.08 -7.59
C PRO A 187 0.44 9.78 -8.33
N ASN A 188 0.87 9.67 -9.60
CA ASN A 188 0.63 8.52 -10.47
C ASN A 188 -0.86 8.13 -10.58
N LEU A 189 -1.75 9.12 -10.65
CA LEU A 189 -3.21 8.92 -10.72
C LEU A 189 -3.64 8.05 -11.91
N GLY A 190 -3.01 8.26 -13.08
CA GLY A 190 -3.31 7.49 -14.29
C GLY A 190 -3.01 6.00 -14.10
N GLN A 191 -1.85 5.68 -13.53
CA GLN A 191 -1.45 4.30 -13.26
C GLN A 191 -2.34 3.68 -12.17
N GLN A 192 -2.65 4.44 -11.11
CA GLN A 192 -3.56 3.97 -10.06
C GLN A 192 -4.95 3.61 -10.55
N ALA A 193 -5.48 4.31 -11.55
CA ALA A 193 -6.80 4.01 -12.08
C ALA A 193 -6.95 2.57 -12.59
N PHE A 194 -5.87 1.86 -12.93
CA PHE A 194 -5.99 0.50 -13.47
C PHE A 194 -5.79 -0.58 -12.40
N GLY A 195 -4.91 -1.55 -12.63
CA GLY A 195 -4.80 -2.75 -11.81
C GLY A 195 -4.30 -2.50 -10.39
N LEU A 196 -3.65 -1.36 -10.10
CA LEU A 196 -3.07 -1.07 -8.78
C LEU A 196 -4.13 -0.74 -7.73
N HIS A 197 -5.12 0.10 -8.04
CA HIS A 197 -6.19 0.38 -7.09
C HIS A 197 -7.09 -0.84 -6.85
N ARG A 198 -7.24 -1.67 -7.89
CA ARG A 198 -8.05 -2.90 -7.89
C ARG A 198 -7.22 -4.15 -7.65
N ASP A 199 -6.03 -4.02 -7.06
CA ASP A 199 -5.18 -5.17 -6.73
C ASP A 199 -5.70 -5.88 -5.48
N THR A 200 -6.85 -6.51 -5.65
CA THR A 200 -7.66 -7.12 -4.61
C THR A 200 -7.53 -8.63 -4.68
N TYR A 201 -7.62 -9.26 -3.50
CA TYR A 201 -7.65 -10.71 -3.41
C TYR A 201 -9.03 -11.22 -3.81
N ASN A 202 -9.08 -12.25 -4.64
CA ASN A 202 -10.31 -12.96 -5.01
C ASN A 202 -10.27 -14.37 -4.41
N ARG A 203 -11.08 -14.61 -3.38
CA ARG A 203 -11.30 -15.96 -2.83
C ARG A 203 -12.79 -16.25 -2.89
N ALA A 204 -13.12 -17.38 -3.51
CA ALA A 204 -14.50 -17.85 -3.69
C ALA A 204 -15.44 -16.85 -4.40
N GLY A 205 -14.92 -16.06 -5.35
CA GLY A 205 -15.72 -15.16 -6.19
C GLY A 205 -16.09 -13.83 -5.55
N ARG A 206 -15.55 -13.50 -4.36
CA ARG A 206 -15.73 -12.19 -3.71
C ARG A 206 -14.47 -11.35 -3.84
N LEU A 207 -14.64 -10.12 -4.32
CA LEU A 207 -13.56 -9.17 -4.52
C LEU A 207 -13.30 -8.41 -3.21
N SER A 208 -12.03 -8.25 -2.85
CA SER A 208 -11.66 -7.47 -1.67
C SER A 208 -11.96 -5.99 -1.86
N ARG A 209 -12.36 -5.31 -0.78
CA ARG A 209 -12.82 -3.91 -0.84
C ARG A 209 -11.68 -2.99 -1.34
N THR A 210 -12.02 -2.05 -2.21
CA THR A 210 -11.06 -1.08 -2.80
C THR A 210 -11.00 0.25 -2.04
N THR A 211 -12.07 0.57 -1.29
CA THR A 211 -12.17 1.79 -0.45
C THR A 211 -12.71 1.43 0.93
N ALA A 212 -11.91 1.63 1.98
CA ALA A 212 -12.30 1.37 3.36
C ALA A 212 -13.26 2.46 3.92
N ALA A 213 -13.97 2.16 5.00
CA ALA A 213 -14.85 3.14 5.65
C ALA A 213 -14.04 4.24 6.33
N LYS A 214 -14.58 5.47 6.38
CA LYS A 214 -13.92 6.57 7.09
C LYS A 214 -13.65 6.19 8.55
N ASN A 215 -12.47 6.55 9.05
CA ASN A 215 -11.97 6.24 10.39
C ASN A 215 -11.81 4.74 10.71
N SER A 216 -11.86 3.84 9.72
CA SER A 216 -11.61 2.41 9.95
C SER A 216 -10.13 2.01 9.88
N ILE A 217 -9.26 2.97 9.54
CA ILE A 217 -7.81 2.78 9.51
C ILE A 217 -7.18 3.97 10.23
N SER A 218 -6.29 3.70 11.17
CA SER A 218 -5.53 4.72 11.88
C SER A 218 -4.05 4.33 12.00
N ILE A 219 -3.18 5.34 12.03
CA ILE A 219 -1.76 5.16 12.30
C ILE A 219 -1.57 5.30 13.81
N VAL A 220 -1.13 4.22 14.46
CA VAL A 220 -0.89 4.19 15.91
C VAL A 220 0.48 4.77 16.22
N LYS A 221 1.50 4.34 15.47
CA LYS A 221 2.89 4.75 15.66
C LYS A 221 3.64 4.71 14.34
N ALA A 222 4.51 5.68 14.09
CA ALA A 222 5.47 5.62 13.00
C ALA A 222 6.86 6.01 13.49
N ILE A 223 7.89 5.28 13.04
CA ILE A 223 9.28 5.54 13.38
C ILE A 223 10.16 5.42 12.13
N LEU A 224 11.33 6.05 12.16
CA LEU A 224 12.36 5.90 11.14
C LEU A 224 13.53 5.15 11.75
N ALA A 225 13.82 3.97 11.24
CA ALA A 225 14.93 3.15 11.69
C ALA A 225 16.10 3.23 10.69
N PRO A 226 17.34 3.46 11.16
CA PRO A 226 18.51 3.54 10.28
C PRO A 226 18.88 2.16 9.70
N GLU A 227 18.58 1.09 10.42
CA GLU A 227 18.88 -0.27 9.99
C GLU A 227 17.78 -1.24 10.41
N VAL A 228 17.12 -1.84 9.42
CA VAL A 228 16.12 -2.90 9.60
C VAL A 228 16.52 -4.12 8.79
N ALA A 229 16.70 -5.25 9.46
CA ALA A 229 16.92 -6.53 8.80
C ALA A 229 15.58 -7.10 8.30
N LEU A 230 15.46 -7.28 6.99
CA LEU A 230 14.33 -7.97 6.39
C LEU A 230 14.52 -9.50 6.42
N PRO A 231 13.43 -10.29 6.33
CA PRO A 231 13.51 -11.75 6.26
C PRO A 231 14.36 -12.30 5.10
N ASP A 232 14.55 -11.52 4.02
CA ASP A 232 15.45 -11.83 2.88
C ASP A 232 16.94 -11.54 3.18
N GLY A 233 17.30 -11.26 4.43
CA GLY A 233 18.69 -11.01 4.85
C GLY A 233 19.26 -9.65 4.49
N ARG A 234 18.49 -8.78 3.83
CA ARG A 234 18.88 -7.41 3.48
C ARG A 234 18.69 -6.47 4.68
N THR A 235 19.65 -5.58 4.91
CA THR A 235 19.51 -4.45 5.84
C THR A 235 19.30 -3.16 5.07
N LEU A 236 18.30 -2.35 5.48
CA LEU A 236 18.05 -1.04 4.88
C LEU A 236 17.42 -0.09 5.90
N SER A 237 17.58 1.22 5.67
CA SER A 237 16.86 2.22 6.45
C SER A 237 15.40 2.25 6.01
N ALA A 238 14.50 2.18 6.98
CA ALA A 238 13.08 2.01 6.73
C ALA A 238 12.21 2.84 7.67
N TYR A 239 11.08 3.29 7.15
CA TYR A 239 9.97 3.76 7.97
C TYR A 239 9.13 2.56 8.42
N LEU A 240 8.99 2.38 9.73
CA LEU A 240 8.05 1.43 10.30
C LEU A 240 6.76 2.15 10.68
N VAL A 241 5.63 1.63 10.22
CA VAL A 241 4.32 2.25 10.44
C VAL A 241 3.38 1.20 11.01
N ASP A 242 2.96 1.38 12.25
CA ASP A 242 1.96 0.53 12.88
C ASP A 242 0.56 1.07 12.60
N LEU A 243 -0.24 0.23 11.96
CA LEU A 243 -1.60 0.50 11.56
C LEU A 243 -2.57 -0.31 12.39
N GLN A 244 -3.66 0.34 12.78
CA GLN A 244 -4.83 -0.33 13.30
C GLN A 244 -5.92 -0.34 12.24
N LEU A 245 -6.39 -1.54 11.89
CA LEU A 245 -7.45 -1.79 10.93
C LEU A 245 -8.68 -2.28 11.69
N ASP A 246 -9.79 -1.55 11.61
CA ASP A 246 -11.07 -1.93 12.23
C ASP A 246 -12.02 -2.58 11.22
N ALA A 247 -13.17 -3.07 11.68
CA ALA A 247 -14.14 -3.81 10.87
C ALA A 247 -14.59 -3.09 9.58
N GLY A 248 -14.53 -1.75 9.55
CA GLY A 248 -14.84 -0.97 8.35
C GLY A 248 -13.84 -1.11 7.18
N ALA A 249 -12.64 -1.62 7.46
CA ALA A 249 -11.62 -1.97 6.48
C ALA A 249 -11.66 -3.47 6.09
N SER A 250 -12.52 -4.26 6.73
CA SER A 250 -12.72 -5.68 6.42
C SER A 250 -13.49 -5.88 5.12
N THR A 251 -13.18 -6.97 4.42
CA THR A 251 -13.89 -7.38 3.20
C THR A 251 -15.12 -8.21 3.57
N GLU A 252 -16.30 -7.59 3.59
CA GLU A 252 -17.61 -8.27 3.63
C GLU A 252 -17.72 -9.44 4.64
N GLY A 253 -17.13 -9.28 5.84
CA GLY A 253 -17.16 -10.30 6.90
C GLY A 253 -16.23 -11.51 6.70
N GLN A 254 -15.42 -11.52 5.64
CA GLN A 254 -14.44 -12.57 5.34
C GLN A 254 -13.05 -12.31 5.93
N GLY A 255 -12.86 -11.15 6.59
CA GLY A 255 -11.58 -10.73 7.16
C GLY A 255 -10.88 -9.66 6.32
N PHE A 256 -9.64 -9.34 6.70
CA PHE A 256 -8.81 -8.39 5.98
C PHE A 256 -8.09 -9.08 4.82
N ALA A 257 -7.93 -8.38 3.69
CA ALA A 257 -7.17 -8.84 2.54
C ALA A 257 -6.61 -7.62 1.82
N ILE A 258 -5.40 -7.22 2.20
CA ILE A 258 -4.78 -5.96 1.75
C ILE A 258 -3.46 -6.27 1.05
N SER A 259 -3.28 -5.69 -0.15
CA SER A 259 -2.06 -5.82 -0.94
C SER A 259 -1.09 -4.66 -0.70
N ALA A 260 0.18 -4.85 -1.06
CA ALA A 260 1.18 -3.78 -1.01
C ALA A 260 0.80 -2.56 -1.88
N ALA A 261 0.13 -2.76 -3.01
CA ALA A 261 -0.27 -1.68 -3.92
C ALA A 261 -1.32 -0.73 -3.30
N GLN A 262 -2.11 -1.23 -2.36
CA GLN A 262 -3.14 -0.45 -1.66
C GLN A 262 -2.59 0.34 -0.47
N LEU A 263 -1.32 0.15 -0.13
CA LEU A 263 -0.63 0.75 1.01
C LEU A 263 0.56 1.56 0.49
N ARG A 264 0.39 2.86 0.25
CA ARG A 264 1.48 3.72 -0.23
C ARG A 264 1.79 4.83 0.75
N LEU A 265 3.07 5.16 0.84
CA LEU A 265 3.56 6.32 1.57
C LEU A 265 3.90 7.41 0.54
N VAL A 266 3.39 8.62 0.76
CA VAL A 266 3.51 9.75 -0.19
C VAL A 266 4.17 10.94 0.49
N GLY A 267 5.22 11.46 -0.14
CA GLY A 267 5.99 12.62 0.28
C GLY A 267 6.10 13.64 -0.84
N THR A 268 7.03 14.58 -0.70
CA THR A 268 7.33 15.52 -1.79
C THR A 268 8.30 14.87 -2.76
N ALA A 269 7.89 14.72 -4.02
CA ALA A 269 8.76 14.20 -5.07
C ALA A 269 9.86 15.23 -5.41
N LYS A 270 11.12 14.78 -5.51
CA LYS A 270 12.22 15.61 -6.06
C LYS A 270 12.22 15.59 -7.59
N ASN A 271 11.76 14.49 -8.18
CA ASN A 271 11.69 14.28 -9.63
C ASN A 271 10.24 14.20 -10.07
N THR A 272 9.84 15.03 -11.04
CA THR A 272 8.49 15.09 -11.64
C THR A 272 8.18 13.94 -12.60
N GLY A 273 8.96 12.85 -12.58
CA GLY A 273 8.75 11.67 -13.44
C GLY A 273 7.83 10.64 -12.81
N ASP A 274 7.10 9.88 -13.64
CA ASP A 274 6.21 8.77 -13.27
C ASP A 274 6.97 7.53 -12.73
N ALA A 275 7.86 7.71 -11.74
CA ALA A 275 8.51 6.58 -11.09
C ALA A 275 7.50 5.88 -10.16
N ALA A 276 7.38 4.55 -10.29
CA ALA A 276 6.54 3.71 -9.44
C ALA A 276 6.97 3.81 -7.98
N SER A 277 8.28 3.67 -7.78
CA SER A 277 9.02 3.75 -6.54
C SER A 277 10.50 3.88 -6.91
N GLY A 278 11.31 4.42 -6.01
CA GLY A 278 12.75 4.56 -6.24
C GLY A 278 13.32 5.83 -5.60
N VAL A 279 14.63 5.99 -5.66
CA VAL A 279 15.34 7.09 -4.97
C VAL A 279 14.79 8.45 -5.43
N GLY A 280 14.27 9.23 -4.48
CA GLY A 280 13.72 10.57 -4.73
C GLY A 280 12.39 10.62 -5.50
N SER A 281 11.69 9.49 -5.69
CA SER A 281 10.35 9.47 -6.30
C SER A 281 9.27 10.10 -5.40
N GLY A 282 9.53 10.21 -4.09
CA GLY A 282 8.53 10.65 -3.12
C GLY A 282 7.38 9.66 -2.91
N ILE A 283 7.49 8.42 -3.41
CA ILE A 283 6.49 7.36 -3.29
C ILE A 283 7.17 6.05 -2.87
N ALA A 284 6.67 5.43 -1.81
CA ALA A 284 7.15 4.13 -1.36
C ALA A 284 5.99 3.14 -1.12
N TYR A 285 6.24 1.88 -1.46
CA TYR A 285 5.39 0.73 -1.14
C TYR A 285 6.06 -0.12 -0.06
N PRO A 286 5.29 -0.87 0.75
CA PRO A 286 5.87 -1.69 1.80
C PRO A 286 6.58 -2.90 1.17
N LEU A 287 7.74 -3.24 1.74
CA LEU A 287 8.51 -4.43 1.37
C LEU A 287 8.15 -5.63 2.25
N ALA A 288 7.76 -5.37 3.49
CA ALA A 288 7.41 -6.37 4.48
C ALA A 288 6.30 -5.86 5.40
N TRP A 289 5.65 -6.79 6.08
CA TRP A 289 4.69 -6.49 7.14
C TRP A 289 4.85 -7.47 8.30
N ALA A 290 4.46 -7.04 9.51
CA ALA A 290 4.39 -7.89 10.69
C ALA A 290 2.96 -7.88 11.24
N GLN A 291 2.39 -9.07 11.42
CA GLN A 291 1.03 -9.25 11.94
C GLN A 291 1.02 -10.18 13.15
N PRO A 292 0.05 -10.04 14.07
CA PRO A 292 -0.11 -10.90 15.24
C PRO A 292 -0.25 -12.37 14.83
N ASN A 293 0.42 -13.24 15.57
CA ASN A 293 0.29 -14.69 15.46
C ASN A 293 -0.58 -15.25 16.59
N SER A 294 -0.98 -16.51 16.47
CA SER A 294 -1.76 -17.22 17.50
C SER A 294 -1.01 -17.42 18.82
N GLY A 295 0.32 -17.21 18.84
CA GLY A 295 1.19 -17.37 20.00
C GLY A 295 1.43 -16.10 20.82
N GLY A 296 0.75 -14.99 20.51
CA GLY A 296 0.85 -13.74 21.27
C GLY A 296 2.02 -12.81 20.87
N GLY A 297 2.76 -13.12 19.81
CA GLY A 297 3.78 -12.25 19.21
C GLY A 297 3.41 -11.81 17.80
N ARG A 298 4.31 -11.12 17.10
CA ARG A 298 4.15 -10.81 15.67
C ARG A 298 5.07 -11.68 14.81
N THR A 299 4.59 -12.03 13.63
CA THR A 299 5.38 -12.70 12.60
C THR A 299 5.54 -11.78 11.41
N THR A 300 6.78 -11.62 10.96
CA THR A 300 7.13 -10.78 9.82
C THR A 300 7.08 -11.60 8.53
N PHE A 301 6.44 -11.04 7.51
CA PHE A 301 6.28 -11.60 6.18
C PHE A 301 6.75 -10.58 5.13
N MET A 302 7.06 -11.04 3.93
CA MET A 302 7.52 -10.20 2.83
C MET A 302 6.54 -10.14 1.67
N PHE A 303 6.44 -8.97 1.05
CA PHE A 303 5.77 -8.79 -0.22
C PHE A 303 6.74 -9.08 -1.36
N ASP A 304 7.14 -10.34 -1.49
CA ASP A 304 8.04 -10.86 -2.52
C ASP A 304 7.29 -11.55 -3.68
N ASP A 305 5.98 -11.75 -3.56
CA ASP A 305 5.12 -12.28 -4.61
C ASP A 305 3.76 -11.56 -4.70
N ALA A 306 3.13 -11.60 -5.87
CA ALA A 306 1.79 -11.07 -6.10
C ALA A 306 0.72 -11.79 -5.26
N GLY A 307 0.95 -13.06 -4.90
CA GLY A 307 0.08 -13.84 -4.03
C GLY A 307 0.13 -13.48 -2.54
N HIS A 308 1.05 -12.61 -2.13
CA HIS A 308 1.18 -12.22 -0.73
C HIS A 308 0.30 -11.01 -0.39
N TYR A 309 -0.62 -11.25 0.56
CA TYR A 309 -1.59 -10.31 1.08
C TYR A 309 -1.58 -10.37 2.61
N ILE A 310 -1.75 -9.21 3.24
CA ILE A 310 -2.09 -9.14 4.66
C ILE A 310 -3.47 -9.73 4.81
N SER A 311 -3.59 -10.78 5.62
CA SER A 311 -4.86 -11.48 5.81
C SER A 311 -5.11 -11.84 7.26
N SER A 312 -6.39 -11.86 7.63
CA SER A 312 -6.85 -12.32 8.94
C SER A 312 -7.81 -13.50 8.79
N PRO A 313 -7.99 -14.32 9.83
CA PRO A 313 -9.10 -15.25 9.89
C PRO A 313 -10.46 -14.54 9.70
N PRO A 314 -11.48 -15.24 9.17
CA PRO A 314 -12.84 -14.72 9.14
C PRO A 314 -13.34 -14.36 10.54
N GLY A 315 -14.07 -13.24 10.66
CA GLY A 315 -14.62 -12.76 11.94
C GLY A 315 -13.69 -11.88 12.78
N THR A 316 -12.43 -11.66 12.37
CA THR A 316 -11.55 -10.68 13.02
C THR A 316 -12.08 -9.26 12.81
N GLN A 317 -12.35 -8.56 13.92
CA GLN A 317 -12.90 -7.20 13.91
C GLN A 317 -11.83 -6.10 13.95
N ALA A 318 -10.65 -6.41 14.48
CA ALA A 318 -9.52 -5.49 14.55
C ALA A 318 -8.22 -6.23 14.25
N LEU A 319 -7.35 -5.62 13.44
CA LEU A 319 -6.04 -6.15 13.10
C LEU A 319 -5.01 -5.02 13.21
N SER A 320 -4.00 -5.22 14.07
CA SER A 320 -2.83 -4.34 14.11
C SER A 320 -1.75 -4.89 13.19
N VAL A 321 -1.22 -4.10 12.26
CA VAL A 321 -0.16 -4.50 11.33
C VAL A 321 0.94 -3.46 11.31
N THR A 322 2.19 -3.88 11.46
CA THR A 322 3.36 -3.01 11.26
C THR A 322 3.89 -3.20 9.85
N LEU A 323 4.02 -2.11 9.11
CA LEU A 323 4.51 -2.09 7.74
C LEU A 323 5.93 -1.55 7.69
N VAL A 324 6.74 -2.08 6.77
CA VAL A 324 8.13 -1.66 6.56
C VAL A 324 8.26 -1.02 5.18
N TYR A 325 8.52 0.28 5.15
CA TYR A 325 8.71 1.08 3.94
C TYR A 325 10.18 1.46 3.77
N PRO A 326 10.77 1.39 2.57
CA PRO A 326 12.12 1.89 2.34
C PRO A 326 12.18 3.41 2.53
N SER A 327 13.28 3.93 3.11
CA SER A 327 13.48 5.38 3.27
C SER A 327 14.00 6.05 2.00
N ASP A 328 14.67 5.33 1.11
CA ASP A 328 15.35 5.86 -0.09
C ASP A 328 14.47 6.75 -0.99
N PRO A 329 13.15 6.51 -1.13
CA PRO A 329 12.28 7.38 -1.92
C PRO A 329 12.11 8.79 -1.35
N PHE A 330 12.41 9.01 -0.07
CA PHE A 330 12.23 10.28 0.62
C PHE A 330 13.58 10.91 0.96
N PRO A 331 13.84 12.15 0.56
CA PRO A 331 15.05 12.85 1.01
C PRO A 331 14.94 13.14 2.52
N ALA A 332 16.07 13.11 3.23
CA ALA A 332 16.11 13.41 4.67
C ALA A 332 15.50 14.78 5.05
N THR A 333 15.50 15.72 4.12
CA THR A 333 14.95 17.08 4.29
C THR A 333 13.44 17.18 4.07
N ALA A 334 12.79 16.14 3.55
CA ALA A 334 11.35 16.14 3.29
C ALA A 334 10.72 14.77 3.61
N PRO A 335 10.26 14.57 4.86
CA PRO A 335 9.64 13.32 5.27
C PRO A 335 8.29 13.09 4.56
N PRO A 336 7.75 11.86 4.64
CA PRO A 336 6.41 11.54 4.16
C PRO A 336 5.34 12.49 4.71
N ARG A 337 4.39 12.88 3.84
CA ARG A 337 3.29 13.80 4.17
C ARG A 337 2.04 13.05 4.63
N PHE A 338 1.68 12.00 3.89
CA PHE A 338 0.51 11.20 4.17
C PHE A 338 0.73 9.75 3.72
N MET A 339 -0.02 8.85 4.34
CA MET A 339 -0.14 7.49 3.88
C MET A 339 -1.49 7.33 3.19
N THR A 340 -1.58 6.57 2.11
CA THR A 340 -2.88 6.08 1.64
C THR A 340 -3.01 4.59 1.85
N ALA A 341 -4.08 4.20 2.53
CA ALA A 341 -4.41 2.82 2.84
C ALA A 341 -5.82 2.53 2.33
N VAL A 342 -5.97 1.56 1.42
CA VAL A 342 -7.27 1.08 0.91
C VAL A 342 -8.21 2.24 0.54
N GLY A 343 -7.72 3.16 -0.28
CA GLY A 343 -8.52 4.30 -0.75
C GLY A 343 -8.84 5.37 0.31
N LEU A 344 -8.18 5.39 1.47
CA LEU A 344 -8.25 6.49 2.44
C LEU A 344 -6.90 7.20 2.52
N ARG A 345 -6.94 8.52 2.74
CA ARG A 345 -5.75 9.32 3.06
C ARG A 345 -5.64 9.49 4.57
N LEU A 346 -4.51 9.11 5.13
CA LEU A 346 -4.20 9.19 6.56
C LEU A 346 -3.05 10.20 6.75
N PRO A 347 -3.21 11.21 7.60
CA PRO A 347 -2.13 12.15 7.90
C PRO A 347 -0.97 11.39 8.53
N PHE A 348 0.24 11.58 8.01
CA PHE A 348 1.42 10.90 8.55
C PHE A 348 1.97 11.67 9.75
N PRO A 349 2.24 11.02 10.90
CA PRO A 349 2.81 11.70 12.05
C PRO A 349 4.25 12.15 11.72
N GLN A 350 4.65 13.33 12.21
CA GLN A 350 6.01 13.82 12.01
C GLN A 350 7.00 12.96 12.80
N VAL A 351 7.85 12.22 12.09
CA VAL A 351 8.92 11.43 12.70
C VAL A 351 10.15 12.33 12.86
N ALA A 352 10.30 12.93 14.05
CA ALA A 352 11.32 13.94 14.31
C ALA A 352 12.73 13.37 14.65
N GLN A 353 12.82 12.09 15.03
CA GLN A 353 14.07 11.43 15.42
C GLN A 353 14.19 10.03 14.82
N GLN A 354 15.43 9.64 14.48
CA GLN A 354 15.76 8.27 14.15
C GLN A 354 15.64 7.42 15.42
N SER A 355 14.82 6.38 15.36
CA SER A 355 14.64 5.41 16.45
C SER A 355 15.79 4.42 16.48
N SER A 356 16.05 3.84 17.66
CA SER A 356 17.07 2.81 17.83
C SER A 356 16.65 1.50 17.12
N ALA A 357 17.64 0.68 16.75
CA ALA A 357 17.39 -0.64 16.16
C ALA A 357 16.55 -1.54 17.10
N GLN A 358 16.69 -1.36 18.42
CA GLN A 358 15.91 -2.07 19.44
C GLN A 358 14.43 -1.67 19.40
N GLU A 359 14.10 -0.40 19.19
CA GLU A 359 12.72 0.07 19.08
C GLU A 359 12.06 -0.40 17.77
N ALA A 360 12.82 -0.45 16.68
CA ALA A 360 12.36 -1.02 15.42
C ALA A 360 12.05 -2.52 15.55
N MET A 361 12.94 -3.25 16.23
CA MET A 361 12.76 -4.67 16.49
C MET A 361 11.56 -4.93 17.41
N SER A 362 11.36 -4.11 18.45
CA SER A 362 10.21 -4.26 19.34
C SER A 362 8.87 -4.00 18.62
N MET A 363 8.82 -3.05 17.69
CA MET A 363 7.63 -2.85 16.85
C MET A 363 7.33 -4.04 15.94
N LEU A 364 8.36 -4.61 15.31
CA LEU A 364 8.22 -5.77 14.40
C LEU A 364 7.83 -7.05 15.13
N LEU A 365 8.34 -7.26 16.34
CA LEU A 365 8.04 -8.43 17.16
C LEU A 365 6.76 -8.26 18.02
N GLY A 366 6.22 -7.04 18.10
CA GLY A 366 4.96 -6.75 18.78
C GLY A 366 5.07 -6.49 20.27
N GLY A 367 6.15 -5.87 20.73
CA GLY A 367 6.34 -5.53 22.13
C GLY A 367 6.56 -6.74 23.04
N ALA A 368 6.94 -7.90 22.47
CA ALA A 368 7.65 -8.89 23.27
C ALA A 368 8.98 -8.25 23.69
N ASP A 369 9.05 -7.77 24.93
CA ASP A 369 10.28 -7.36 25.61
C ASP A 369 11.33 -8.43 25.36
N SER A 370 12.14 -8.22 24.33
CA SER A 370 13.31 -9.04 24.04
C SER A 370 14.51 -8.59 24.90
N GLY A 371 14.25 -7.73 25.89
CA GLY A 371 15.17 -7.38 26.95
C GLY A 371 14.42 -7.49 28.26
N VAL A 372 14.85 -8.40 29.13
CA VAL A 372 14.44 -8.42 30.54
C VAL A 372 14.61 -7.01 31.10
N VAL A 373 13.52 -6.38 31.54
CA VAL A 373 13.58 -5.11 32.26
C VAL A 373 14.23 -5.39 33.60
N VAL A 374 15.53 -5.09 33.72
CA VAL A 374 16.25 -5.16 34.99
C VAL A 374 15.76 -3.99 35.87
N PRO A 375 15.12 -4.25 37.02
CA PRO A 375 14.68 -3.20 37.92
C PRO A 375 15.88 -2.32 38.37
N PRO A 376 15.71 -0.99 38.45
CA PRO A 376 16.76 -0.11 38.93
C PRO A 376 17.10 -0.48 40.39
N GLY A 377 18.34 -0.89 40.63
CA GLY A 377 18.84 -1.33 41.95
C GLY A 377 19.44 -2.75 41.99
N ILE A 378 19.36 -3.52 40.90
CA ILE A 378 20.05 -4.81 40.80
C ILE A 378 21.51 -4.58 40.38
N MET A 379 22.45 -5.13 41.15
CA MET A 379 23.88 -5.09 40.80
C MET A 379 24.11 -5.95 39.55
N ALA A 380 24.84 -5.39 38.58
CA ALA A 380 25.29 -6.17 37.43
C ALA A 380 26.22 -7.29 37.93
N ILE A 381 25.94 -8.52 37.51
CA ILE A 381 26.85 -9.66 37.70
C ILE A 381 28.13 -9.33 36.92
N ASN A 382 29.26 -9.18 37.62
CA ASN A 382 30.55 -9.06 36.96
C ASN A 382 30.91 -10.41 36.31
N PRO A 383 31.68 -10.42 35.21
CA PRO A 383 32.20 -11.66 34.62
C PRO A 383 33.01 -12.54 35.59
N GLU A 384 33.46 -11.96 36.71
CA GLU A 384 34.16 -12.66 37.80
C GLU A 384 33.21 -13.29 38.82
N ASP A 385 31.95 -12.86 38.90
CA ASP A 385 30.94 -13.38 39.83
C ASP A 385 30.35 -14.73 39.37
N ILE A 386 30.49 -15.04 38.06
CA ILE A 386 30.16 -16.35 37.50
C ILE A 386 31.40 -16.89 36.78
N THR A 387 32.22 -17.63 37.52
CA THR A 387 33.23 -18.52 36.93
C THR A 387 32.59 -19.87 36.63
N ILE A 388 32.25 -20.13 35.37
CA ILE A 388 31.96 -21.50 34.90
C ILE A 388 33.31 -22.19 34.77
N ASN A 389 33.74 -22.84 35.84
CA ASN A 389 35.10 -23.36 35.96
C ASN A 389 35.29 -24.79 35.43
N ASP A 390 34.32 -25.39 34.75
CA ASP A 390 34.55 -26.67 34.10
C ASP A 390 33.61 -26.89 32.92
N SER A 391 34.18 -27.40 31.84
CA SER A 391 33.42 -27.94 30.72
C SER A 391 32.47 -29.01 31.23
N ILE A 392 31.16 -28.84 31.04
CA ILE A 392 30.20 -29.92 31.27
C ILE A 392 30.38 -30.94 30.15
N ALA A 393 31.36 -31.82 30.28
CA ALA A 393 31.42 -33.03 29.50
C ALA A 393 30.22 -33.91 29.89
N PRO A 394 29.50 -34.53 28.95
CA PRO A 394 28.34 -35.36 29.27
C PRO A 394 28.80 -36.52 30.15
N GLY A 395 28.44 -36.46 31.43
CA GLY A 395 28.55 -37.60 32.34
C GLY A 395 27.54 -38.66 31.92
N ASN A 396 28.02 -39.87 31.64
CA ASN A 396 27.16 -41.02 31.40
C ASN A 396 26.98 -41.76 32.73
N ALA A 397 25.74 -41.92 33.18
CA ALA A 397 25.38 -42.76 34.33
C ALA A 397 24.62 -44.01 33.86
N ASP A 398 24.76 -45.12 34.59
CA ASP A 398 24.00 -46.35 34.35
C ASP A 398 22.64 -46.27 35.08
N LEU A 399 21.56 -46.74 34.43
CA LEU A 399 20.21 -46.81 35.01
C LEU A 399 20.17 -47.70 36.27
N ASN A 400 21.11 -48.64 36.38
CA ASN A 400 21.25 -49.51 37.55
C ASN A 400 22.10 -48.89 38.67
N ASN A 401 22.74 -47.74 38.44
CA ASN A 401 23.62 -47.07 39.41
C ASN A 401 23.36 -45.56 39.47
N VAL A 402 22.08 -45.17 39.52
CA VAL A 402 21.67 -43.75 39.60
C VAL A 402 21.81 -43.18 41.01
N GLY A 403 22.08 -44.02 42.02
CA GLY A 403 22.29 -43.58 43.40
C GLY A 403 21.05 -42.86 43.97
N ALA A 404 21.26 -41.73 44.65
CA ALA A 404 20.21 -40.91 45.26
C ALA A 404 19.63 -39.84 44.30
N MET A 405 19.73 -40.05 42.98
CA MET A 405 19.13 -39.16 41.99
C MET A 405 17.81 -39.67 41.44
N ASP A 406 16.85 -38.76 41.32
CA ASP A 406 15.55 -39.01 40.72
C ASP A 406 15.63 -38.90 39.21
N LEU A 407 15.00 -39.86 38.53
CA LEU A 407 14.83 -39.85 37.08
C LEU A 407 13.46 -39.26 36.70
N LYS A 408 13.45 -38.41 35.69
CA LYS A 408 12.24 -37.95 35.00
C LYS A 408 12.18 -38.57 33.61
N ASP A 409 10.97 -38.93 33.17
CA ASP A 409 10.69 -39.55 31.87
C ASP A 409 11.64 -40.73 31.54
N THR A 410 11.88 -41.56 32.56
CA THR A 410 12.65 -42.83 32.54
C THR A 410 14.16 -42.69 32.28
N ASN A 411 14.61 -41.65 31.59
CA ASN A 411 15.99 -41.56 31.06
C ASN A 411 16.71 -40.24 31.39
N TYR A 412 16.12 -39.34 32.17
CA TYR A 412 16.72 -38.04 32.49
C TYR A 412 16.97 -37.87 33.98
N LEU A 413 18.20 -37.55 34.37
CA LEU A 413 18.52 -37.13 35.74
C LEU A 413 17.84 -35.79 36.02
N PHE A 414 17.02 -35.71 37.07
CA PHE A 414 16.18 -34.54 37.35
C PHE A 414 16.58 -33.80 38.63
N GLN A 415 16.74 -34.52 39.74
CA GLN A 415 17.15 -33.91 41.02
C GLN A 415 17.87 -34.92 41.90
N GLY A 416 18.75 -34.45 42.78
CA GLY A 416 19.48 -35.26 43.76
C GLY A 416 20.99 -35.01 43.73
N LEU A 417 21.73 -35.80 44.48
CA LEU A 417 23.19 -35.69 44.61
C LEU A 417 23.80 -37.08 44.42
N GLY A 418 24.76 -37.19 43.51
CA GLY A 418 25.48 -38.43 43.23
C GLY A 418 26.90 -38.15 42.77
N GLU A 419 27.83 -38.98 43.22
CA GLU A 419 29.22 -38.96 42.78
C GLU A 419 29.42 -40.04 41.70
N TYR A 420 30.01 -39.65 40.57
CA TYR A 420 30.31 -40.56 39.47
C TYR A 420 31.78 -40.48 39.09
N GLU A 421 32.39 -41.64 38.83
CA GLU A 421 33.78 -41.69 38.38
C GLU A 421 33.92 -41.10 36.98
N GLN A 422 34.83 -40.13 36.86
CA GLN A 422 35.17 -39.50 35.59
C GLN A 422 35.85 -40.53 34.66
N GLY A 423 35.11 -41.01 33.66
CA GLY A 423 35.63 -41.93 32.64
C GLY A 423 35.49 -43.43 32.95
N GLY A 424 34.73 -43.81 33.99
CA GLY A 424 34.51 -45.21 34.37
C GLY A 424 33.43 -45.93 33.55
N PHE A 425 33.87 -46.87 32.69
CA PHE A 425 33.18 -48.03 32.08
C PHE A 425 31.79 -47.89 31.39
N ARG A 426 31.62 -48.68 30.31
CA ARG A 426 30.57 -48.60 29.29
C ARG A 426 29.20 -49.13 29.78
N GLY A 427 28.39 -48.27 30.38
CA GLY A 427 26.93 -48.44 30.55
C GLY A 427 26.12 -47.81 29.42
N ASN A 428 24.87 -48.26 29.21
CA ASN A 428 24.02 -47.94 28.05
C ASN A 428 23.84 -46.43 27.80
N LYS A 429 23.88 -45.99 26.53
CA LYS A 429 23.84 -44.59 26.05
C LYS A 429 22.52 -43.84 26.32
N GLY A 430 21.68 -44.34 27.22
CA GLY A 430 20.30 -43.92 27.40
C GLY A 430 20.11 -42.71 28.31
N ILE A 431 21.04 -42.44 29.23
CA ILE A 431 20.88 -41.37 30.24
C ILE A 431 21.70 -40.15 29.82
N VAL A 432 21.03 -39.03 29.59
CA VAL A 432 21.65 -37.79 29.08
C VAL A 432 21.22 -36.61 29.95
N VAL A 433 22.20 -35.80 30.37
CA VAL A 433 21.93 -34.48 30.97
C VAL A 433 21.60 -33.51 29.84
N LYS A 434 20.33 -33.09 29.72
CA LYS A 434 19.85 -32.27 28.58
C LYS A 434 20.08 -30.76 28.76
N GLY A 435 20.77 -30.35 29.82
CA GLY A 435 21.07 -28.96 30.15
C GLY A 435 20.67 -28.60 31.58
N VAL A 436 20.84 -27.34 31.94
CA VAL A 436 20.40 -26.79 33.24
C VAL A 436 18.90 -26.52 33.14
N TRP A 437 18.08 -27.22 33.94
CA TRP A 437 16.65 -26.95 34.03
C TRP A 437 16.40 -25.85 35.05
N ALA A 438 15.84 -24.72 34.60
CA ALA A 438 15.28 -23.69 35.48
C ALA A 438 13.76 -23.88 35.55
N PRO A 439 13.16 -23.95 36.76
CA PRO A 439 11.72 -23.86 36.91
C PRO A 439 11.12 -22.67 36.14
N PRO A 440 9.87 -22.76 35.64
CA PRO A 440 9.20 -21.66 34.95
C PRO A 440 9.10 -20.34 35.74
N ASN A 441 9.38 -20.39 37.06
CA ASN A 441 9.24 -19.27 37.99
C ASN A 441 10.52 -18.94 38.77
N THR A 442 11.69 -19.46 38.39
CA THR A 442 12.96 -18.99 38.96
C THR A 442 13.53 -17.90 38.06
N ARG A 443 13.60 -16.71 38.66
CA ARG A 443 14.04 -15.43 38.09
C ARG A 443 15.47 -15.47 37.55
#